data_AF-A0AAU9P9A5-F1
#
_entry.id   AF-A0AAU9P9A5-F1
#
_cell.length_a   1.000
_cell.length_b   1.000
_cell.length_c   1.000
_cell.angle_alpha   90.00
_cell.angle_beta   90.00
_cell.angle_gamma   90.00
#
_symmetry.space_group_name_H-M   'P 1'
#
loop_
_entity.id
_entity.type
_entity.pdbx_description
1 polymer ?
#
loop_
_entity_poly.entity_id
_entity_poly.type
_entity_poly.pdbx_seq_one_letter_code
_entity_poly.pdbx_strand_id
1 'polypeptide(L)' 'MEDEVVIASSSIEAGIGCWGLRSGAEHLRYRSCASPPHGLVSVAGRFLASSQLRDSSSSSGSVLFWSWNKV' A
#
# COMPACT_ATOMS: atom_id res chain seq x y z
N MET A 1 -6.24 -19.47 13.52
CA MET A 1 -5.30 -19.34 12.40
C MET A 1 -5.28 -17.88 12.06
N GLU A 2 -4.14 -17.21 12.15
CA GLU A 2 -4.05 -15.81 11.74
C GLU A 2 -4.41 -15.75 10.25
N ASP A 3 -5.28 -14.81 9.88
CA ASP A 3 -5.69 -14.68 8.49
C ASP A 3 -4.58 -13.98 7.71
N GLU A 4 -3.98 -14.71 6.78
CA GLU A 4 -2.93 -14.20 5.93
C GLU A 4 -3.54 -13.33 4.84
N VAL A 5 -2.88 -12.20 4.55
CA VAL A 5 -3.35 -11.25 3.55
C VAL A 5 -2.26 -10.96 2.53
N VAL A 6 -2.69 -10.62 1.33
CA VAL A 6 -1.85 -10.06 0.27
C VAL A 6 -2.12 -8.57 0.20
N ILE A 7 -1.05 -7.78 0.17
CA ILE A 7 -1.12 -6.34 0.01
C ILE A 7 -0.35 -5.99 -1.25
N ALA A 8 -1.01 -5.27 -2.16
CA ALA A 8 -0.41 -4.92 -3.43
C ALA A 8 -0.75 -3.49 -3.83
N SER A 9 0.18 -2.88 -4.56
CA SER A 9 0.01 -1.57 -5.18
C SER A 9 0.19 -1.69 -6.69
N SER A 10 -0.43 -0.79 -7.44
CA SER A 10 -0.34 -0.74 -8.90
C SER A 10 0.45 0.48 -9.35
N SER A 11 1.25 0.34 -10.42
CA SER A 11 1.91 1.48 -11.08
C SER A 11 0.98 2.26 -12.01
N ILE A 12 -0.29 1.83 -12.15
CA ILE A 12 -1.29 2.41 -13.06
C ILE A 12 -2.47 3.01 -12.28
N GLU A 13 -2.88 2.36 -11.18
CA GLU A 13 -3.99 2.80 -10.34
C GLU A 13 -3.47 3.40 -9.02
N ALA A 14 -4.09 4.48 -8.57
CA ALA A 14 -3.78 5.07 -7.28
C ALA A 14 -4.33 4.21 -6.13
N GLY A 15 -3.46 3.85 -5.18
CA GLY A 15 -3.84 3.19 -3.93
C GLY A 15 -3.18 1.83 -3.71
N ILE A 16 -3.52 1.24 -2.57
CA ILE A 16 -3.00 -0.06 -2.11
C ILE A 16 -4.21 -0.90 -1.72
N GLY A 17 -4.34 -2.07 -2.32
CA GLY A 17 -5.40 -3.02 -1.96
C GLY A 17 -4.91 -4.10 -1.01
N CYS A 18 -5.85 -4.72 -0.32
CA CYS A 18 -5.63 -5.80 0.63
C CYS A 18 -6.68 -6.89 0.41
N TRP A 19 -6.24 -8.13 0.25
CA TRP A 19 -7.08 -9.30 0.02
C TRP A 19 -6.69 -10.44 0.94
N GLY A 20 -7.67 -11.25 1.35
CA GLY A 20 -7.39 -12.51 2.04
C GLY A 20 -6.64 -13.46 1.12
N LEU A 21 -5.49 -13.99 1.56
CA LEU A 21 -4.62 -14.85 0.74
C LEU A 21 -5.35 -16.10 0.25
N ARG A 22 -6.20 -16.69 1.10
CA ARG A 22 -6.95 -17.91 0.79
C ARG A 22 -8.29 -17.65 0.10
N SER A 23 -9.03 -16.63 0.55
CA SER A 23 -10.39 -16.35 0.06
C SER A 23 -10.41 -15.52 -1.21
N GLY A 24 -9.35 -14.75 -1.48
CA GLY A 24 -9.33 -13.74 -2.52
C GLY A 24 -10.29 -12.56 -2.28
N ALA A 25 -11.00 -12.55 -1.14
CA ALA A 25 -11.93 -11.48 -0.81
C ALA A 25 -11.15 -10.19 -0.52
N GLU A 26 -11.62 -9.07 -1.07
CA GLU A 26 -11.05 -7.76 -0.74
C GLU A 26 -11.46 -7.39 0.70
N HIS A 27 -10.47 -7.10 1.54
CA HIS A 27 -10.69 -6.66 2.91
C HIS A 27 -10.84 -5.14 2.98
N LEU A 28 -9.89 -4.43 2.36
CA LEU A 28 -9.81 -2.97 2.42
C LEU A 28 -8.95 -2.40 1.29
N ARG A 29 -9.16 -1.13 0.98
CA ARG A 29 -8.38 -0.36 0.01
C ARG A 29 -7.92 0.95 0.63
N TYR A 30 -6.60 1.10 0.78
CA TYR A 30 -5.99 2.38 1.13
C TYR A 30 -5.96 3.24 -0.13
N ARG A 31 -6.88 4.20 -0.22
CA ARG A 31 -6.84 5.20 -1.29
C ARG A 31 -5.70 6.17 -0.99
N SER A 32 -4.74 6.25 -1.90
CA SER A 32 -3.81 7.37 -1.92
C SER A 32 -4.29 8.39 -2.96
N CYS A 33 -4.20 9.66 -2.61
CA CYS A 33 -4.57 10.80 -3.47
C CYS A 33 -3.38 11.35 -4.28
N ALA A 34 -2.21 10.75 -4.17
CA ALA A 34 -1.03 11.10 -4.97
C ALA A 34 -0.55 9.89 -5.79
N SER A 35 0.30 10.21 -6.77
CA SER A 35 0.81 9.44 -7.91
C SER A 35 1.02 7.93 -7.70
N PRO A 36 1.10 7.13 -8.80
CA PRO A 36 1.16 5.67 -8.70
C PRO A 36 2.26 5.20 -7.74
N PRO A 37 1.93 4.34 -6.76
CA PRO A 37 2.92 3.75 -5.87
C PRO A 37 4.06 3.08 -6.64
N HIS A 38 5.30 3.35 -6.23
CA HIS A 38 6.48 2.73 -6.81
C HIS A 38 7.07 1.64 -5.92
N GLY A 39 6.94 1.78 -4.60
CA GLY A 39 7.39 0.79 -3.63
C GLY A 39 6.38 0.61 -2.51
N LEU A 40 6.29 -0.60 -1.99
CA LEU A 40 5.41 -0.99 -0.89
C LEU A 40 6.17 -1.92 0.05
N VAL A 41 6.14 -1.64 1.35
CA VAL A 41 6.82 -2.45 2.36
C VAL A 41 6.04 -2.49 3.68
N SER A 42 6.06 -3.65 4.35
CA SER A 42 5.62 -3.79 5.74
C SER A 42 6.74 -3.40 6.68
N VAL A 43 6.48 -2.47 7.59
CA VAL A 43 7.44 -1.98 8.58
C VAL A 43 7.06 -2.54 9.94
N ALA A 44 7.96 -3.35 10.51
CA ALA A 44 7.82 -3.97 11.83
C ALA A 44 6.51 -4.78 12.03
N GLY A 45 5.86 -5.23 10.95
CA GLY A 45 4.58 -5.94 11.01
C GLY A 45 3.42 -5.10 11.56
N ARG A 46 3.58 -3.78 11.64
CA ARG A 46 2.62 -2.86 12.27
C ARG A 46 2.19 -1.71 11.37
N PHE A 47 3.02 -1.37 10.39
CA PHE A 47 2.76 -0.27 9.48
C PHE A 47 2.96 -0.71 8.05
N LEU A 48 2.22 -0.10 7.15
CA LEU A 48 2.49 -0.14 5.72
C LEU A 48 3.12 1.17 5.34
N ALA A 49 4.24 1.12 4.62
CA ALA A 49 4.85 2.28 3.99
C ALA A 49 4.80 2.11 2.48
N SER A 50 4.42 3.17 1.77
CA SER A 50 4.48 3.20 0.32
C SER A 50 5.14 4.47 -0.17
N SER A 51 6.05 4.31 -1.13
CA SER A 51 6.69 5.42 -1.83
C SER A 51 5.89 5.76 -3.09
N GLN A 52 5.76 7.06 -3.34
CA GLN A 52 5.13 7.60 -4.53
C GLN A 52 6.14 8.47 -5.24
N LEU A 53 6.48 8.06 -6.46
CA LEU A 53 7.27 8.90 -7.36
C LEU A 53 6.31 9.87 -8.03
N ARG A 54 6.72 11.15 -8.13
CA ARG A 54 6.07 12.10 -9.03
C ARG A 54 6.55 11.82 -10.47
N ASP A 55 6.18 12.66 -11.42
CA ASP A 55 6.67 12.60 -12.80
C ASP A 55 8.17 12.30 -12.87
N SER A 56 8.60 11.60 -13.92
CA SER A 56 9.98 11.11 -14.09
C SER A 56 11.06 12.21 -14.06
N SER A 57 10.68 13.48 -14.22
CA SER A 57 11.55 14.67 -14.09
C SER A 57 11.65 15.23 -12.67
N SER A 58 10.86 14.72 -11.71
CA SER A 58 10.83 15.22 -10.33
C SER A 58 12.03 14.74 -9.54
N SER A 59 12.71 15.67 -8.86
CA SER A 59 13.79 15.37 -7.90
C SER A 59 13.27 15.03 -6.50
N SER A 60 11.95 14.95 -6.32
CA SER A 60 11.31 14.69 -5.03
C SER A 60 10.15 13.70 -5.14
N GLY A 61 9.88 13.00 -4.04
CA GLY A 61 8.78 12.05 -3.89
C GLY A 61 8.20 12.10 -2.49
N SER A 62 7.17 11.31 -2.24
CA SER A 62 6.54 11.20 -0.91
C SER A 62 6.52 9.77 -0.43
N VAL A 63 6.69 9.57 0.88
CA VAL A 63 6.43 8.29 1.54
C VAL A 63 5.22 8.47 2.44
N LEU A 64 4.20 7.65 2.20
CA LEU A 64 2.98 7.60 2.99
C LEU A 64 3.05 6.37 3.90
N PHE A 65 2.52 6.48 5.11
CA PHE A 65 2.45 5.37 6.05
C PHE A 65 1.06 5.24 6.66
N TRP A 66 0.64 3.99 6.88
CA TRP A 66 -0.63 3.66 7.52
C TRP A 66 -0.39 2.65 8.63
N SER A 67 -1.05 2.83 9.77
CA SER A 67 -1.13 1.78 10.79
C SER A 67 -1.92 0.61 10.23
N TRP A 68 -1.33 -0.59 10.29
CA TRP A 68 -1.98 -1.83 9.87
C TRP A 68 -3.12 -2.20 10.81
N ASN A 69 -2.90 -1.99 12.11
CA ASN A 69 -3.91 -2.18 13.13
C ASN A 69 -4.46 -0.81 13.57
N LYS A 70 -5.77 -0.60 13.48
CA LYS A 70 -6.42 0.45 14.25
C LYS A 70 -6.55 -0.08 15.67
N VAL A 71 -5.79 0.47 16.61
CA VAL A 71 -6.12 0.35 18.04
C VAL A 71 -7.36 1.18 18.30
#